data_AF-X6D0C1-F1
#
_entry.id   AF-X6D0C1-F1
#
_cell.length_a   1.000
_cell.length_b   1.000
_cell.length_c   1.000
_cell.angle_alpha   90.00
_cell.angle_beta   90.00
_cell.angle_gamma   90.00
#
_symmetry.space_group_name_H-M   'P 1'
#
loop_
_entity.id
_entity.type
_entity.pdbx_description
1 polymer ?
#
loop_
_entity_poly.entity_id
_entity_poly.type
_entity_poly.pdbx_seq_one_letter_code
_entity_poly.pdbx_strand_id
1 'polypeptide(L)'
;MSDSSSGISPAGAFRLEVFIIGLGVLALVLIFQPFSIGLYAVGSGLVVLAGLVNNLLPLAEPGVKPRSVVKVALVVAMIFCIVLLVSMTVAHLYGAFFLKPPDPNTIGGKAQLATPPFYKQVFVWEVAAATVILAAIVTVLNKTTR
;
A
#
# COMPACT_ATOMS: atom_id res chain seq x y z
N MET A 1 -20.64 -35.49 6.60
CA MET A 1 -21.13 -34.35 7.41
C MET A 1 -20.88 -33.08 6.59
N SER A 2 -21.88 -32.21 6.51
CA SER A 2 -22.13 -31.20 5.46
C SER A 2 -21.05 -30.12 5.28
N ASP A 3 -20.36 -30.12 4.13
CA ASP A 3 -19.43 -29.06 3.68
C ASP A 3 -20.15 -28.01 2.81
N SER A 4 -21.25 -27.46 3.33
CA SER A 4 -22.13 -26.55 2.58
C SER A 4 -22.35 -25.23 3.32
N SER A 5 -21.29 -24.42 3.58
CA SER A 5 -21.45 -23.04 4.09
C SER A 5 -20.14 -22.23 4.39
N SER A 6 -19.05 -22.31 3.62
CA SER A 6 -17.84 -21.51 3.97
C SER A 6 -17.14 -20.78 2.82
N GLY A 7 -17.89 -20.47 1.75
CA GLY A 7 -17.48 -19.52 0.73
C GLY A 7 -18.20 -18.18 0.90
N ILE A 8 -17.64 -17.10 0.34
CA ILE A 8 -18.29 -15.80 0.25
C ILE A 8 -19.65 -15.97 -0.44
N SER A 9 -20.71 -15.40 0.16
CA SER A 9 -22.03 -15.41 -0.45
C SER A 9 -22.07 -14.50 -1.68
N PRO A 10 -23.00 -14.70 -2.63
CA PRO A 10 -23.14 -13.81 -3.78
C PRO A 10 -23.30 -12.33 -3.39
N ALA A 11 -24.04 -12.06 -2.31
CA ALA A 11 -24.18 -10.71 -1.77
C ALA A 11 -22.87 -10.15 -1.18
N GLY A 12 -22.04 -11.01 -0.58
CA GLY A 12 -20.72 -10.61 -0.06
C GLY A 12 -19.73 -10.27 -1.18
N ALA A 13 -19.73 -11.07 -2.26
CA ALA A 13 -18.93 -10.84 -3.45
C ALA A 13 -19.28 -9.49 -4.09
N PHE A 14 -20.57 -9.25 -4.32
CA PHE A 14 -21.05 -7.97 -4.88
C PHE A 14 -20.71 -6.77 -3.98
N ARG A 15 -20.84 -6.89 -2.65
CA ARG A 15 -20.45 -5.81 -1.73
C ARG A 15 -18.96 -5.50 -1.79
N LEU A 16 -18.11 -6.52 -1.91
CA LEU A 16 -16.67 -6.35 -2.05
C LEU A 16 -16.33 -5.62 -3.36
N GLU A 17 -16.93 -6.04 -4.47
CA GLU A 17 -16.78 -5.40 -5.78
C GLU A 17 -17.20 -3.93 -5.75
N VAL A 18 -18.41 -3.63 -5.26
CA VAL A 18 -18.92 -2.26 -5.15
C VAL A 18 -18.04 -1.41 -4.22
N PHE A 19 -17.53 -1.99 -3.14
CA PHE A 19 -16.60 -1.29 -2.25
C PHE A 19 -15.29 -0.91 -2.96
N ILE A 20 -14.69 -1.85 -3.70
CA ILE A 20 -13.44 -1.62 -4.44
C ILE A 20 -13.62 -0.52 -5.49
N ILE A 21 -14.66 -0.63 -6.31
CA ILE A 21 -14.96 0.35 -7.36
C ILE A 21 -15.31 1.70 -6.74
N GLY A 22 -16.15 1.71 -5.71
CA GLY A 22 -16.56 2.92 -5.00
C GLY A 22 -15.39 3.66 -4.37
N LEU A 23 -14.43 2.94 -3.79
CA LEU A 23 -13.20 3.52 -3.24
C LEU A 23 -12.37 4.22 -4.32
N GLY A 24 -12.25 3.61 -5.50
CA GLY A 24 -11.56 4.20 -6.66
C GLY A 24 -12.27 5.45 -7.18
N VAL A 25 -13.59 5.41 -7.36
CA VAL A 25 -14.37 6.56 -7.80
C VAL A 25 -14.28 7.70 -6.79
N LEU A 26 -14.39 7.41 -5.48
CA LEU A 26 -14.25 8.42 -4.43
C LEU A 26 -12.87 9.07 -4.47
N ALA A 27 -11.81 8.29 -4.65
CA ALA A 27 -10.45 8.83 -4.77
C ALA A 27 -10.32 9.78 -5.98
N LEU A 28 -10.87 9.40 -7.14
CA LEU A 28 -10.86 10.26 -8.33
C LEU A 28 -11.63 11.55 -8.10
N VAL A 29 -12.82 11.48 -7.48
CA VAL A 29 -13.60 12.67 -7.12
C VAL A 29 -12.76 13.60 -6.26
N LEU A 30 -12.11 13.09 -5.20
CA LEU A 30 -11.29 13.90 -4.29
C LEU A 30 -10.05 14.52 -4.96
N ILE A 31 -9.40 13.79 -5.88
CA ILE A 31 -8.23 14.29 -6.63
C ILE A 31 -8.61 15.45 -7.54
N PHE A 32 -9.75 15.35 -8.23
CA PHE A 32 -10.16 16.33 -9.24
C PHE A 32 -10.93 17.53 -8.66
N GLN A 33 -10.89 17.77 -7.34
CA GLN A 33 -11.49 18.97 -6.75
C GLN A 33 -10.59 20.21 -6.99
N PRO A 34 -11.02 21.23 -7.76
CA PRO A 34 -10.18 22.40 -8.05
C PRO A 34 -10.08 23.41 -6.89
N PHE A 35 -10.81 23.20 -5.80
CA PHE A 35 -10.98 24.20 -4.73
C PHE A 35 -10.23 23.88 -3.43
N SER A 36 -9.68 22.66 -3.25
CA SER A 36 -9.01 22.28 -2.01
C SER A 36 -7.80 21.37 -2.22
N ILE A 37 -6.61 21.89 -1.86
CA ILE A 37 -5.36 21.12 -1.80
C ILE A 37 -5.47 19.98 -0.76
N GLY A 38 -6.22 20.20 0.33
CA GLY A 38 -6.45 19.18 1.36
C GLY A 38 -7.20 17.97 0.80
N LEU A 39 -8.28 18.21 0.04
CA LEU A 39 -9.03 17.11 -0.60
C LEU A 39 -8.17 16.38 -1.64
N TYR A 40 -7.37 17.13 -2.41
CA TYR A 40 -6.39 16.54 -3.33
C TYR A 40 -5.37 15.65 -2.61
N ALA A 41 -4.82 16.10 -1.48
CA ALA A 41 -3.83 15.33 -0.71
C ALA A 41 -4.45 14.03 -0.16
N VAL A 42 -5.67 14.12 0.40
CA VAL A 42 -6.42 12.94 0.86
C VAL A 42 -6.72 12.00 -0.30
N GLY A 43 -7.20 12.52 -1.42
CA GLY A 43 -7.49 11.74 -2.64
C GLY A 43 -6.25 11.04 -3.20
N SER A 44 -5.09 11.70 -3.17
CA SER A 44 -3.81 11.14 -3.61
C SER A 44 -3.34 10.00 -2.72
N GLY A 45 -3.60 10.05 -1.41
CA GLY A 45 -3.40 8.91 -0.53
C GLY A 45 -4.42 7.80 -0.81
N LEU A 46 -5.70 8.17 -0.97
CA LEU A 46 -6.80 7.24 -1.17
C LEU A 46 -6.67 6.45 -2.47
N VAL A 47 -6.14 7.03 -3.55
CA VAL A 47 -5.96 6.32 -4.83
C VAL A 47 -4.90 5.22 -4.73
N VAL A 48 -3.86 5.40 -3.90
CA VAL A 48 -2.89 4.33 -3.62
C VAL A 48 -3.59 3.20 -2.88
N LEU A 49 -4.38 3.51 -1.85
CA LEU A 49 -5.18 2.51 -1.14
C LEU A 49 -6.16 1.80 -2.09
N ALA A 50 -6.88 2.54 -2.94
CA ALA A 50 -7.78 1.97 -3.93
C ALA A 50 -7.05 1.04 -4.90
N GLY A 51 -5.87 1.43 -5.39
CA GLY A 51 -5.02 0.59 -6.24
C GLY A 51 -4.60 -0.70 -5.54
N LEU A 52 -4.25 -0.64 -4.25
CA LEU A 52 -3.92 -1.83 -3.46
C LEU A 52 -5.13 -2.76 -3.32
N VAL A 53 -6.28 -2.24 -2.88
CA VAL A 53 -7.49 -3.06 -2.69
C VAL A 53 -8.02 -3.59 -4.04
N ASN A 54 -7.77 -2.92 -5.16
CA ASN A 54 -8.16 -3.41 -6.48
C ASN A 54 -7.48 -4.73 -6.88
N ASN A 55 -6.35 -5.09 -6.26
CA ASN A 55 -5.74 -6.42 -6.43
C ASN A 55 -6.62 -7.54 -5.85
N LEU A 56 -7.64 -7.21 -5.05
CA LEU A 56 -8.60 -8.16 -4.49
C LEU A 56 -9.84 -8.35 -5.35
N LEU A 57 -10.02 -7.52 -6.39
CA LEU A 57 -11.19 -7.57 -7.28
C LEU A 57 -11.40 -8.96 -7.91
N PRO A 58 -10.36 -9.67 -8.38
CA PRO A 58 -10.53 -11.03 -8.90
C PRO A 58 -10.99 -12.06 -7.87
N LEU A 59 -10.98 -11.72 -6.57
CA LEU A 59 -11.45 -12.59 -5.49
C LEU A 59 -12.87 -12.25 -5.02
N ALA A 60 -13.51 -11.23 -5.62
CA ALA A 60 -14.89 -10.87 -5.37
C ALA A 60 -15.86 -11.81 -6.11
N GLU A 61 -15.64 -13.12 -5.96
CA GLU A 61 -16.45 -14.17 -6.58
C GLU A 61 -17.17 -15.02 -5.51
N PRO A 62 -18.42 -15.43 -5.76
CA PRO A 62 -19.14 -16.32 -4.85
C PRO A 62 -18.39 -17.65 -4.68
N GLY A 63 -18.37 -18.19 -3.46
CA GLY A 63 -17.72 -19.47 -3.17
C GLY A 63 -16.23 -19.36 -2.78
N VAL A 64 -15.58 -18.22 -2.97
CA VAL A 64 -14.20 -17.99 -2.50
C VAL A 64 -14.16 -18.02 -0.97
N LYS A 65 -13.20 -18.77 -0.39
CA LYS A 65 -13.03 -18.81 1.07
C LYS A 65 -12.62 -17.41 1.57
N PRO A 66 -13.30 -16.81 2.57
CA PRO A 66 -12.95 -15.48 3.10
C PRO A 66 -11.49 -15.35 3.55
N ARG A 67 -10.92 -16.43 4.10
CA ARG A 67 -9.51 -16.50 4.48
C ARG A 67 -8.55 -16.28 3.31
N SER A 68 -8.94 -16.67 2.09
CA SER A 68 -8.14 -16.44 0.89
C SER A 68 -8.03 -14.95 0.58
N VAL A 69 -9.13 -14.21 0.68
CA VAL A 69 -9.16 -12.75 0.48
C VAL A 69 -8.23 -12.05 1.46
N VAL A 70 -8.31 -12.40 2.75
CA VAL A 70 -7.42 -11.83 3.78
C VAL A 70 -5.96 -12.15 3.49
N LYS A 71 -5.66 -13.40 3.12
CA LYS A 71 -4.30 -13.81 2.78
C LYS A 71 -3.74 -13.02 1.60
N VAL A 72 -4.51 -12.85 0.53
CA VAL A 72 -4.08 -12.06 -0.64
C VAL A 72 -3.92 -10.59 -0.26
N ALA A 73 -4.82 -10.02 0.55
CA ALA A 73 -4.68 -8.64 1.05
C ALA A 73 -3.37 -8.44 1.82
N LEU A 74 -3.00 -9.39 2.70
CA LEU A 74 -1.73 -9.35 3.43
C LEU A 74 -0.52 -9.45 2.49
N VAL A 75 -0.59 -10.29 1.45
CA VAL A 75 0.47 -10.43 0.45
C VAL A 75 0.63 -9.13 -0.35
N VAL A 76 -0.47 -8.53 -0.81
CA VAL A 76 -0.44 -7.26 -1.54
C VAL A 76 0.15 -6.14 -0.68
N ALA A 77 -0.26 -6.03 0.59
CA ALA A 77 0.30 -5.06 1.54
C ALA A 77 1.80 -5.29 1.75
N MET A 78 2.24 -6.55 1.89
CA MET A 78 3.65 -6.90 2.07
C MET A 78 4.48 -6.51 0.84
N ILE A 79 4.00 -6.84 -0.37
CA ILE A 79 4.67 -6.46 -1.63
C ILE A 79 4.79 -4.94 -1.72
N PHE A 80 3.72 -4.21 -1.39
CA PHE A 80 3.77 -2.75 -1.37
C PHE A 80 4.85 -2.21 -0.44
N CYS A 81 4.93 -2.70 0.81
CA CYS A 81 5.98 -2.27 1.74
C CYS A 81 7.40 -2.58 1.21
N ILE A 82 7.60 -3.77 0.62
CA ILE A 82 8.89 -4.15 0.00
C ILE A 82 9.24 -3.18 -1.13
N VAL A 83 8.32 -2.96 -2.07
CA VAL A 83 8.52 -2.07 -3.21
C VAL A 83 8.79 -0.64 -2.73
N LEU A 84 8.11 -0.19 -1.68
CA LEU A 84 8.33 1.13 -1.10
C LEU A 84 9.74 1.29 -0.52
N LEU A 85 10.24 0.31 0.24
CA LEU A 85 11.61 0.32 0.77
C LEU A 85 12.67 0.29 -0.34
N VAL A 86 12.44 -0.54 -1.38
CA VAL A 86 13.32 -0.58 -2.56
C VAL A 86 13.31 0.77 -3.27
N SER A 87 12.13 1.37 -3.46
CA SER A 87 11.97 2.66 -4.14
C SER A 87 12.68 3.79 -3.39
N MET A 88 12.59 3.83 -2.06
CA MET A 88 13.33 4.80 -1.23
C MET A 88 14.84 4.62 -1.38
N THR A 89 15.31 3.37 -1.39
CA THR A 89 16.74 3.06 -1.57
C THR A 89 17.22 3.51 -2.93
N VAL A 90 16.48 3.19 -4.00
CA VAL A 90 16.81 3.59 -5.37
C VAL A 90 16.78 5.12 -5.51
N ALA A 91 15.79 5.80 -4.93
CA ALA A 91 15.72 7.26 -4.95
C ALA A 91 16.94 7.90 -4.25
N HIS A 92 17.39 7.31 -3.15
CA HIS A 92 18.60 7.77 -2.46
C HIS A 92 19.86 7.56 -3.30
N LEU A 93 20.05 6.37 -3.87
CA LEU A 93 21.20 6.07 -4.73
C LEU A 93 21.20 6.96 -5.99
N TYR A 94 20.04 7.19 -6.58
CA TYR A 94 19.89 8.10 -7.72
C TYR A 94 20.36 9.51 -7.35
N GLY A 95 19.92 10.02 -6.20
CA GLY A 95 20.38 11.32 -5.68
C GLY A 95 21.87 11.38 -5.40
N ALA A 96 22.46 10.29 -4.88
CA ALA A 96 23.87 10.24 -4.54
C ALA A 96 24.80 10.17 -5.78
N PHE A 97 24.38 9.50 -6.85
CA PHE A 97 25.24 9.24 -8.01
C PHE A 97 24.98 10.18 -9.20
N PHE A 98 23.74 10.63 -9.41
CA PHE A 98 23.35 11.34 -10.64
C PHE A 98 23.03 12.81 -10.44
N LEU A 99 22.71 13.23 -9.20
CA LEU A 99 22.38 14.63 -8.92
C LEU A 99 23.61 15.41 -8.47
N LYS A 100 23.66 16.69 -8.83
CA LYS A 100 24.68 17.60 -8.31
C LYS A 100 24.46 17.81 -6.81
N PRO A 101 25.53 17.85 -6.01
CA PRO A 101 25.42 18.11 -4.58
C PRO A 101 24.72 19.46 -4.32
N PRO A 102 23.91 19.58 -3.26
CA PRO A 102 23.21 20.82 -2.95
C PRO A 102 24.18 21.97 -2.67
N ASP A 103 23.89 23.17 -3.18
CA ASP A 103 24.75 24.35 -2.97
C ASP A 103 24.64 24.86 -1.52
N PRO A 104 25.73 24.79 -0.73
CA PRO A 104 25.73 25.19 0.68
C PRO A 104 25.49 26.70 0.89
N ASN A 105 25.56 27.52 -0.17
CA ASN A 105 25.30 28.95 -0.07
C ASN A 105 23.81 29.31 -0.17
N THR A 106 22.97 28.37 -0.63
CA THR A 106 21.53 28.57 -0.78
C THR A 106 20.78 28.06 0.45
N ILE A 107 19.63 28.68 0.78
CA ILE A 107 18.76 28.23 1.86
C ILE A 107 18.30 26.79 1.62
N GLY A 108 17.93 26.45 0.37
CA GLY A 108 17.51 25.11 -0.02
C GLY A 108 18.62 24.07 0.12
N GLY A 109 19.83 24.38 -0.32
CA GLY A 109 20.95 23.44 -0.22
C GLY A 109 21.38 23.17 1.21
N LYS A 110 21.37 24.19 2.09
CA LYS A 110 21.60 24.00 3.53
C LYS A 110 20.56 23.07 4.16
N ALA A 111 19.27 23.25 3.81
CA ALA A 111 18.20 22.40 4.32
C ALA A 111 18.35 20.95 3.84
N GLN A 112 18.71 20.73 2.57
CA GLN A 112 18.95 19.39 2.03
C GLN A 112 20.16 18.71 2.68
N LEU A 113 21.26 19.44 2.91
CA LEU A 113 22.45 18.91 3.57
C LEU A 113 22.22 18.60 5.06
N ALA A 114 21.33 19.34 5.72
CA ALA A 114 20.95 19.09 7.11
C ALA A 114 19.93 17.94 7.25
N THR A 115 19.29 17.53 6.16
CA THR A 115 18.26 16.48 6.20
C THR A 115 18.93 15.12 6.45
N PRO A 116 18.52 14.39 7.49
CA PRO A 116 19.10 13.07 7.76
C PRO A 116 18.78 12.11 6.61
N PRO A 117 19.70 11.19 6.29
CA PRO A 117 19.49 10.22 5.23
C PRO A 117 18.29 9.32 5.56
N PHE A 118 17.67 8.75 4.51
CA PHE A 118 16.39 8.03 4.61
C PHE A 118 16.42 6.91 5.68
N TYR A 119 17.52 6.16 5.80
CA TYR A 119 17.67 5.07 6.77
C TYR A 119 17.70 5.51 8.24
N LYS A 120 17.77 6.82 8.53
CA LYS A 120 17.61 7.36 9.89
C LYS A 120 16.19 7.82 10.18
N GLN A 121 15.30 7.85 9.19
CA GLN A 121 13.93 8.29 9.37
C GLN A 121 13.08 7.18 9.98
N VAL A 122 12.30 7.51 11.01
CA VAL A 122 11.46 6.56 11.76
C VAL A 122 10.51 5.80 10.83
N PHE A 123 9.90 6.51 9.88
CA PHE A 123 9.00 5.94 8.89
C PHE A 123 9.59 4.75 8.10
N VAL A 124 10.87 4.80 7.73
CA VAL A 124 11.53 3.70 7.00
C VAL A 124 11.57 2.43 7.85
N TRP A 125 11.83 2.58 9.15
CA TRP A 125 11.84 1.47 10.09
C TRP A 125 10.43 0.96 10.40
N GLU A 126 9.42 1.82 10.43
CA GLU A 126 8.02 1.41 10.55
C GLU A 126 7.59 0.54 9.36
N VAL A 127 7.94 0.95 8.13
CA VAL A 127 7.66 0.16 6.92
C VAL A 127 8.45 -1.17 6.93
N ALA A 128 9.70 -1.15 7.37
CA ALA A 128 10.52 -2.37 7.51
C ALA A 128 9.92 -3.33 8.55
N ALA A 129 9.53 -2.83 9.72
CA ALA A 129 8.89 -3.63 10.76
C ALA A 129 7.55 -4.20 10.28
N ALA A 130 6.71 -3.40 9.64
CA ALA A 130 5.45 -3.85 9.04
C ALA A 130 5.69 -4.98 8.03
N THR A 131 6.73 -4.87 7.20
CA THR A 131 7.09 -5.91 6.23
C THR A 131 7.43 -7.24 6.92
N VAL A 132 8.24 -7.21 7.97
CA VAL A 132 8.63 -8.41 8.73
C VAL A 132 7.42 -9.03 9.43
N ILE A 133 6.56 -8.21 10.02
CA ILE A 133 5.31 -8.66 10.68
C ILE A 133 4.39 -9.33 9.66
N LEU A 134 4.16 -8.68 8.51
CA LEU A 134 3.33 -9.24 7.44
C LEU A 134 3.89 -10.58 6.92
N ALA A 135 5.21 -10.66 6.72
CA ALA A 135 5.87 -11.90 6.30
C ALA A 135 5.69 -13.03 7.34
N ALA A 136 5.82 -12.72 8.63
CA ALA A 136 5.58 -13.68 9.70
C ALA A 136 4.12 -14.16 9.72
N ILE A 137 3.16 -13.25 9.63
CA ILE A 137 1.72 -13.56 9.60
C ILE A 137 1.41 -14.46 8.39
N VAL A 138 1.85 -14.10 7.19
CA VAL A 138 1.62 -14.89 5.97
C VAL A 138 2.24 -16.29 6.09
N THR A 139 3.43 -16.39 6.68
CA THR A 139 4.12 -17.67 6.91
C THR A 139 3.34 -18.57 7.87
N VAL A 140 2.82 -18.02 8.97
CA VAL A 140 1.98 -18.76 9.93
C VAL A 140 0.68 -19.22 9.27
N LEU A 141 -0.01 -18.34 8.55
CA LEU A 141 -1.26 -18.68 7.84
C LEU A 141 -1.05 -19.80 6.80
N ASN A 142 0.09 -19.81 6.12
CA ASN A 142 0.45 -20.88 5.18
C ASN A 142 0.65 -22.23 5.88
N LYS A 143 1.25 -22.24 7.07
CA LYS A 143 1.46 -23.48 7.85
C LYS A 143 0.15 -24.08 8.35
N THR A 144 -0.80 -23.24 8.79
CA THR A 144 -2.11 -23.70 9.28
C THR A 144 -3.04 -24.20 8.17
N THR A 145 -2.73 -23.90 6.90
CA THR A 145 -3.55 -24.29 5.74
C THR A 145 -3.05 -25.58 5.07
N ARG A 146 -1.86 -26.06 5.42
CA ARG A 146 -1.35 -27.40 5.05
C ARG A 146 -1.85 -28.43 6.04
#